data_AF-A0A2E1DPU1-F1
#
_entry.id   AF-A0A2E1DPU1-F1
#
_cell.length_a   1.000
_cell.length_b   1.000
_cell.length_c   1.000
_cell.angle_alpha   90.00
_cell.angle_beta   90.00
_cell.angle_gamma   90.00
#
_symmetry.space_group_name_H-M   'P 1'
#
loop_
_entity.id
_entity.type
_entity.pdbx_description
1 polymer ?
#
loop_
_entity_poly.entity_id
_entity_poly.type
_entity_poly.pdbx_seq_one_letter_code
_entity_poly.pdbx_strand_id
1 'polypeptide(L)'
;MARRARVLAACLALLATLAALAYDRNPLTRAAQDHAETVAAISAATYVSLRAVNAFLSAAQEVEVGGSLVVSGSAQPLKVLEPIDDTIERIAGLIFLLMAVSGVLAVAMGPVGGIGWALVALAALCALVPRARLPGLRALARWMGAYGLFLGLALPLAFVLAAVFADAMTARSYARHEAAVAELTAGITPADVTAETGTWQDIDRYRRLAGTLYSQADALIAGYLGILAVFVFRIFVFPVVLLGLFFGIARHVARAGAP
;
A
#
# COMPACT_ATOMS: atom_id res chain seq x y z
N MET A 1 -17.84 -24.24 38.45
CA MET A 1 -17.22 -23.80 37.18
C MET A 1 -18.09 -22.86 36.33
N ALA A 2 -19.42 -23.08 36.23
CA ALA A 2 -20.31 -22.25 35.40
C ALA A 2 -20.35 -20.75 35.77
N ARG A 3 -20.27 -20.39 37.06
CA ARG A 3 -20.25 -18.98 37.50
C ARG A 3 -18.99 -18.23 37.02
N ARG A 4 -17.80 -18.86 37.13
CA ARG A 4 -16.54 -18.27 36.65
C ARG A 4 -16.54 -18.06 35.14
N ALA A 5 -17.03 -19.04 34.37
CA ALA A 5 -17.16 -18.92 32.92
C ALA A 5 -18.10 -17.79 32.49
N ARG A 6 -19.22 -17.58 33.19
CA ARG A 6 -20.15 -16.46 32.94
C ARG A 6 -19.52 -15.11 33.27
N VAL A 7 -18.78 -15.01 34.37
CA VAL A 7 -18.05 -13.77 34.73
C VAL A 7 -17.02 -13.44 33.66
N LEU A 8 -16.22 -14.42 33.21
CA LEU A 8 -15.25 -14.22 32.14
C LEU A 8 -15.91 -13.78 30.82
N ALA A 9 -17.02 -14.41 30.44
CA ALA A 9 -17.76 -14.01 29.24
C ALA A 9 -18.35 -12.59 29.36
N ALA A 10 -18.85 -12.20 30.53
CA ALA A 10 -19.35 -10.85 30.77
C ALA A 10 -18.22 -9.80 30.73
N CYS A 11 -17.06 -10.10 31.33
CA CYS A 11 -15.87 -9.24 31.23
C CYS A 11 -15.39 -9.11 29.79
N LEU A 12 -15.34 -10.21 29.03
CA LEU A 12 -14.97 -10.19 27.61
C LEU A 12 -15.96 -9.38 26.78
N ALA A 13 -17.27 -9.55 27.02
CA ALA A 13 -18.29 -8.77 26.35
C ALA A 13 -18.11 -7.27 26.62
N LEU A 14 -17.93 -6.88 27.88
CA LEU A 14 -17.71 -5.49 28.26
C LEU A 14 -16.45 -4.91 27.60
N LEU A 15 -15.32 -5.62 27.67
CA LEU A 15 -14.07 -5.18 27.06
C LEU A 15 -14.19 -5.06 25.54
N ALA A 16 -14.82 -6.03 24.88
CA ALA A 16 -15.03 -6.00 23.43
C ALA A 16 -16.00 -4.88 23.01
N THR A 17 -17.05 -4.60 23.79
CA THR A 17 -17.94 -3.46 23.55
C THR A 17 -17.19 -2.14 23.72
N LEU A 18 -16.39 -1.99 24.77
CA LEU A 18 -15.56 -0.80 24.96
C LEU A 18 -14.55 -0.62 23.81
N ALA A 19 -13.90 -1.70 23.37
CA ALA A 19 -12.99 -1.69 22.22
C ALA A 19 -13.71 -1.35 20.90
N ALA A 20 -14.95 -1.80 20.72
CA ALA A 20 -15.78 -1.47 19.57
C ALA A 20 -16.21 -0.01 19.56
N LEU A 21 -16.54 0.56 20.72
CA LEU A 21 -16.93 1.97 20.86
C LEU A 21 -15.75 2.93 20.77
N ALA A 22 -14.58 2.50 21.27
CA ALA A 22 -13.33 3.25 21.22
C ALA A 22 -12.42 2.77 20.08
N TYR A 23 -13.00 2.29 18.97
CA TYR A 23 -12.25 1.76 17.83
C TYR A 23 -11.28 2.80 17.25
N ASP A 24 -11.67 4.07 17.29
CA ASP A 24 -10.91 5.25 16.87
C ASP A 24 -9.69 5.53 17.76
N ARG A 25 -9.65 5.00 18.98
CA ARG A 25 -8.55 5.16 19.96
C ARG A 25 -7.73 3.88 20.13
N ASN A 26 -8.08 2.80 19.45
CA ASN A 26 -7.34 1.55 19.55
C ASN A 26 -5.94 1.73 18.93
N PRO A 27 -4.86 1.60 19.72
CA PRO A 27 -3.50 1.86 19.25
C PRO A 27 -3.09 0.90 18.11
N LEU A 28 -3.59 -0.35 18.11
CA LEU A 28 -3.29 -1.30 17.04
C LEU A 28 -3.94 -0.89 15.73
N THR A 29 -5.21 -0.47 15.78
CA THR A 29 -5.92 -0.01 14.59
C THR A 29 -5.30 1.28 14.05
N ARG A 30 -4.97 2.24 14.93
CA ARG A 30 -4.29 3.46 14.53
C ARG A 30 -2.93 3.18 13.89
N ALA A 31 -2.09 2.36 14.51
CA ALA A 31 -0.78 2.03 13.93
C ALA A 31 -0.90 1.38 12.54
N ALA A 32 -1.93 0.55 12.33
CA ALA A 32 -2.20 -0.03 11.01
C ALA A 32 -2.70 1.02 9.99
N GLN A 33 -3.53 1.98 10.43
CA GLN A 33 -4.00 3.11 9.62
C GLN A 33 -2.85 4.04 9.23
N ASP A 34 -2.04 4.46 10.20
CA ASP A 34 -0.89 5.35 10.01
C ASP A 34 0.10 4.75 9.01
N HIS A 35 0.32 3.43 9.07
CA HIS A 35 1.15 2.74 8.08
C HIS A 35 0.55 2.83 6.67
N ALA A 36 -0.73 2.48 6.51
CA ALA A 36 -1.39 2.54 5.21
C ALA A 36 -1.43 3.98 4.63
N GLU A 37 -1.65 4.98 5.48
CA GLU A 37 -1.62 6.41 5.11
C GLU A 37 -0.21 6.85 4.67
N THR A 38 0.82 6.46 5.43
CA THR A 38 2.22 6.75 5.08
C THR A 38 2.57 6.18 3.71
N VAL A 39 2.20 4.92 3.44
CA VAL A 39 2.53 4.34 2.14
C VAL A 39 1.69 4.94 1.01
N ALA A 40 0.44 5.31 1.26
CA ALA A 40 -0.36 6.06 0.30
C ALA A 40 0.30 7.41 -0.06
N ALA A 41 0.78 8.16 0.93
CA ALA A 41 1.44 9.45 0.72
C ALA A 41 2.75 9.31 -0.06
N ILE A 42 3.59 8.33 0.28
CA ILE A 42 4.87 8.09 -0.44
C ILE A 42 4.59 7.62 -1.88
N SER A 43 3.60 6.76 -2.07
CA SER A 43 3.19 6.29 -3.41
C SER A 43 2.66 7.45 -4.26
N ALA A 44 1.89 8.37 -3.67
CA ALA A 44 1.41 9.56 -4.35
C ALA A 44 2.57 10.45 -4.83
N ALA A 45 3.56 10.70 -3.98
CA ALA A 45 4.75 11.48 -4.35
C ALA A 45 5.52 10.81 -5.50
N THR A 46 5.68 9.49 -5.45
CA THR A 46 6.37 8.72 -6.48
C THR A 46 5.60 8.73 -7.81
N TYR A 47 4.27 8.60 -7.76
CA TYR A 47 3.38 8.69 -8.92
C TYR A 47 3.48 10.06 -9.62
N VAL A 48 3.43 11.14 -8.85
CA VAL A 48 3.56 12.50 -9.39
C VAL A 48 4.93 12.69 -10.05
N SER A 49 6.00 12.20 -9.43
CA SER A 49 7.35 12.26 -10.01
C SER A 49 7.45 11.52 -11.35
N LEU A 50 6.93 10.29 -11.43
CA LEU A 50 6.88 9.53 -12.68
C LEU A 50 6.08 10.25 -13.76
N ARG A 51 4.95 10.87 -13.40
CA ARG A 51 4.14 11.63 -14.36
C ARG A 51 4.82 12.90 -14.85
N ALA A 52 5.59 13.56 -13.99
CA ALA A 52 6.42 14.69 -14.37
C ALA A 52 7.54 14.26 -15.33
N VAL A 53 8.21 13.14 -15.05
CA VAL A 53 9.21 12.54 -15.97
C VAL A 53 8.57 12.20 -17.31
N ASN A 54 7.37 11.59 -17.32
CA ASN A 54 6.65 11.27 -18.54
C ASN A 54 6.37 12.52 -19.38
N ALA A 55 5.80 13.55 -18.75
CA ALA A 55 5.49 14.81 -19.43
C ALA A 55 6.74 15.49 -19.99
N PHE A 56 7.84 15.47 -19.24
CA PHE A 56 9.14 16.00 -19.68
C PHE A 56 9.69 15.24 -20.90
N LEU A 57 9.66 13.90 -20.87
CA LEU A 57 10.10 13.07 -22.00
C LEU A 57 9.23 13.29 -23.24
N SER A 58 7.90 13.37 -23.09
CA SER A 58 6.98 13.65 -24.19
C SER A 58 7.26 15.02 -24.83
N ALA A 59 7.48 16.07 -24.01
CA ALA A 59 7.82 17.40 -24.51
C ALA A 59 9.19 17.45 -25.21
N ALA A 60 10.19 16.72 -24.69
CA ALA A 60 11.50 16.61 -25.32
C ALA A 60 11.42 15.95 -26.71
N GLN A 61 10.61 14.89 -26.83
CA GLN A 61 10.37 14.21 -28.10
C GLN A 61 9.69 15.13 -29.13
N GLU A 62 8.70 15.93 -28.72
CA GLU A 62 8.01 16.87 -29.62
C GLU A 62 8.97 17.91 -30.23
N VAL A 63 9.92 18.42 -29.43
CA VAL A 63 10.92 19.42 -29.86
C VAL A 63 11.99 18.84 -30.79
N GLU A 64 12.31 17.55 -30.69
CA GLU A 64 13.21 16.86 -31.62
C GLU A 64 12.57 16.68 -33.00
N VAL A 65 11.27 16.39 -33.04
CA VAL A 65 10.51 16.23 -34.29
C VAL A 65 10.39 17.54 -35.07
N GLY A 66 10.22 18.68 -34.39
CA GLY A 66 10.14 20.01 -35.02
C GLY A 66 11.45 20.55 -35.61
N GLY A 67 12.61 20.02 -35.21
CA GLY A 67 13.93 20.48 -35.65
C GLY A 67 14.51 19.75 -36.88
N SER A 68 13.94 18.62 -37.28
CA SER A 68 14.49 17.76 -38.34
C SER A 68 14.02 18.07 -39.77
N LEU A 69 13.24 19.15 -39.95
CA LEU A 69 12.58 19.50 -41.22
C LEU A 69 13.54 19.97 -42.35
N VAL A 70 14.86 19.78 -42.23
CA VAL A 70 15.84 20.21 -43.25
C VAL A 70 16.84 19.14 -43.70
N VAL A 71 16.94 17.95 -43.07
CA VAL A 71 17.86 16.91 -43.60
C VAL A 71 17.20 15.53 -43.61
N SER A 72 16.79 15.13 -44.80
CA SER A 72 16.41 13.76 -45.19
C SER A 72 17.58 12.80 -44.93
N GLY A 73 17.58 12.16 -43.75
CA GLY A 73 18.51 11.11 -43.36
C GLY A 73 17.75 10.03 -42.60
N SER A 74 17.61 8.85 -43.22
CA SER A 74 16.67 7.78 -42.93
C SER A 74 16.92 6.94 -41.66
N ALA A 75 17.37 7.54 -40.55
CA ALA A 75 17.38 6.86 -39.26
C ALA A 75 16.18 7.36 -38.44
N GLN A 76 15.05 6.64 -38.46
CA GLN A 76 13.92 6.88 -37.56
C GLN A 76 14.35 6.56 -36.12
N PRO A 77 14.64 7.54 -35.25
CA PRO A 77 15.01 7.27 -33.85
C PRO A 77 13.75 6.92 -33.02
N LEU A 78 12.56 7.21 -33.56
CA LEU A 78 11.26 7.20 -32.89
C LEU A 78 10.75 5.83 -32.43
N LYS A 79 11.16 4.71 -33.04
CA LYS A 79 10.69 3.37 -32.62
C LYS A 79 11.46 2.75 -31.46
N VAL A 80 12.55 3.39 -31.02
CA VAL A 80 13.36 2.90 -29.89
C VAL A 80 12.81 3.42 -28.55
N LEU A 81 11.94 4.45 -28.57
CA LEU A 81 11.46 5.18 -27.39
C LEU A 81 10.11 4.71 -26.84
N GLU A 82 9.25 4.17 -27.70
CA GLU A 82 7.94 3.60 -27.35
C GLU A 82 8.00 2.58 -26.18
N PRO A 83 9.01 1.69 -26.10
CA PRO A 83 9.07 0.72 -25.00
C PRO A 83 9.35 1.35 -23.61
N ILE A 84 10.06 2.48 -23.58
CA ILE A 84 10.46 3.15 -22.32
C ILE A 84 9.26 3.92 -21.75
N ASP A 85 8.57 4.70 -22.58
CA ASP A 85 7.35 5.43 -22.20
C ASP A 85 6.26 4.47 -21.70
N ASP A 86 6.00 3.39 -22.44
CA ASP A 86 5.05 2.33 -22.05
C ASP A 86 5.40 1.71 -20.69
N THR A 87 6.69 1.57 -20.39
CA THR A 87 7.16 1.01 -19.11
C THR A 87 6.92 2.00 -17.97
N ILE A 88 7.20 3.28 -18.17
CA ILE A 88 6.94 4.34 -17.19
C ILE A 88 5.44 4.45 -16.92
N GLU A 89 4.61 4.44 -17.96
CA GLU A 89 3.15 4.49 -17.82
C GLU A 89 2.61 3.30 -17.02
N ARG A 90 3.10 2.08 -17.29
CA ARG A 90 2.71 0.87 -16.54
C ARG A 90 3.13 0.96 -15.07
N ILE A 91 4.36 1.38 -14.79
CA ILE A 91 4.86 1.53 -13.41
C ILE A 91 4.05 2.60 -12.68
N ALA A 92 3.77 3.74 -13.32
CA ALA A 92 2.93 4.80 -12.76
C ALA A 92 1.51 4.30 -12.47
N GLY A 93 0.91 3.51 -13.37
CA GLY A 93 -0.38 2.87 -13.16
C GLY A 93 -0.41 1.93 -11.94
N LEU A 94 0.66 1.15 -11.74
CA LEU A 94 0.77 0.25 -10.57
C LEU A 94 0.94 1.04 -9.26
N ILE A 95 1.74 2.10 -9.26
CA ILE A 95 1.94 2.95 -8.07
C ILE A 95 0.67 3.74 -7.75
N PHE A 96 -0.08 4.18 -8.76
CA PHE A 96 -1.40 4.78 -8.58
C PHE A 96 -2.37 3.79 -7.91
N LEU A 97 -2.43 2.54 -8.39
CA LEU A 97 -3.24 1.48 -7.77
C LEU A 97 -2.83 1.24 -6.32
N LEU A 98 -1.53 1.17 -6.06
CA LEU A 98 -0.96 1.00 -4.72
C LEU A 98 -1.38 2.13 -3.77
N MET A 99 -1.28 3.38 -4.23
CA MET A 99 -1.75 4.57 -3.50
C MET A 99 -3.24 4.47 -3.19
N ALA A 100 -4.06 4.15 -4.19
CA ALA A 100 -5.52 4.05 -4.03
C ALA A 100 -5.92 2.95 -3.04
N VAL A 101 -5.34 1.76 -3.17
CA VAL A 101 -5.62 0.64 -2.25
C VAL A 101 -5.20 0.96 -0.82
N SER A 102 -4.02 1.57 -0.65
CA SER A 102 -3.51 1.95 0.68
C SER A 102 -4.37 3.04 1.32
N GLY A 103 -4.82 4.03 0.55
CA GLY A 103 -5.75 5.06 1.02
C GLY A 103 -7.10 4.48 1.43
N VAL A 104 -7.68 3.58 0.62
CA VAL A 104 -8.92 2.87 0.97
C VAL A 104 -8.74 2.06 2.25
N LEU A 105 -7.61 1.37 2.41
CA LEU A 105 -7.33 0.59 3.60
C LEU A 105 -7.19 1.46 4.85
N ALA A 106 -6.49 2.59 4.76
CA ALA A 106 -6.35 3.53 5.88
C ALA A 106 -7.72 4.01 6.40
N VAL A 107 -8.65 4.30 5.49
CA VAL A 107 -10.02 4.68 5.85
C VAL A 107 -10.82 3.49 6.39
N ALA A 108 -10.70 2.30 5.80
CA ALA A 108 -11.49 1.13 6.16
C ALA A 108 -11.08 0.48 7.49
N MET A 109 -9.80 0.57 7.86
CA MET A 109 -9.23 -0.13 9.03
C MET A 109 -9.96 0.20 10.35
N GLY A 110 -10.30 1.46 10.58
CA GLY A 110 -11.07 1.91 11.76
C GLY A 110 -12.41 1.18 11.89
N PRO A 111 -13.34 1.40 10.94
CA PRO A 111 -14.64 0.73 10.91
C PRO A 111 -14.54 -0.81 10.93
N VAL A 112 -13.62 -1.40 10.18
CA VAL A 112 -13.43 -2.87 10.14
C VAL A 112 -13.01 -3.40 11.51
N GLY A 113 -12.09 -2.72 12.19
CA GLY A 113 -11.70 -3.06 13.55
C GLY A 113 -12.87 -2.96 14.54
N GLY A 114 -13.66 -1.89 14.46
CA GLY A 114 -14.86 -1.69 15.28
C GLY A 114 -15.91 -2.79 15.08
N ILE A 115 -16.19 -3.16 13.83
CA ILE A 115 -17.08 -4.29 13.49
C ILE A 115 -16.52 -5.60 14.07
N GLY A 116 -15.22 -5.82 13.97
CA GLY A 116 -14.56 -6.98 14.56
C GLY A 116 -14.81 -7.10 16.06
N TRP A 117 -14.55 -6.03 16.81
CA TRP A 117 -14.80 -6.00 18.25
C TRP A 117 -16.29 -6.12 18.61
N ALA A 118 -17.19 -5.54 17.81
CA ALA A 118 -18.63 -5.69 18.01
C ALA A 118 -19.09 -7.15 17.85
N LEU A 119 -18.53 -7.87 16.87
CA LEU A 119 -18.80 -9.31 16.69
C LEU A 119 -18.28 -10.15 17.86
N VAL A 120 -17.10 -9.81 18.41
CA VAL A 120 -16.58 -10.46 19.63
C VAL A 120 -17.49 -10.19 20.83
N ALA A 121 -17.97 -8.96 21.00
CA ALA A 121 -18.89 -8.62 22.07
C ALA A 121 -20.19 -9.41 21.96
N LEU A 122 -20.77 -9.50 20.76
CA LEU A 122 -21.99 -10.26 20.52
C LEU A 122 -21.80 -11.76 20.74
N ALA A 123 -20.66 -12.32 20.31
CA ALA A 123 -20.29 -13.70 20.61
C ALA A 123 -20.20 -13.98 22.12
N ALA A 124 -19.60 -13.06 22.88
CA ALA A 124 -19.47 -13.17 24.33
C ALA A 124 -20.84 -13.05 25.03
N LEU A 125 -21.73 -12.16 24.56
CA LEU A 125 -23.11 -12.07 25.05
C LEU A 125 -23.90 -13.35 24.78
N CYS A 126 -23.78 -13.94 23.59
CA CYS A 126 -24.40 -15.22 23.27
C CYS A 126 -23.91 -16.35 24.19
N ALA A 127 -22.66 -16.30 24.66
CA ALA A 127 -22.13 -17.29 25.61
C ALA A 127 -22.77 -17.22 27.01
N LEU A 128 -23.43 -16.11 27.36
CA LEU A 128 -24.17 -15.94 28.61
C LEU A 128 -25.56 -16.62 28.59
N VAL A 129 -26.10 -16.89 27.40
CA VAL A 129 -27.43 -17.51 27.23
C VAL A 129 -27.37 -19.01 27.61
N PRO A 130 -28.31 -19.52 28.44
CA PRO A 130 -28.35 -20.94 28.82
C PRO A 130 -28.51 -21.87 27.61
N ARG A 131 -27.77 -22.99 27.61
CA ARG A 131 -27.78 -24.03 26.55
C ARG A 131 -29.18 -24.50 26.17
N ALA A 132 -30.07 -24.61 27.15
CA ALA A 132 -31.41 -25.16 26.98
C ALA A 132 -32.34 -24.29 26.14
N ARG A 133 -32.02 -23.00 25.92
CA ARG A 133 -32.91 -22.08 25.18
C ARG A 133 -32.70 -22.13 23.67
N LEU A 134 -31.46 -22.24 23.18
CA LEU A 134 -31.14 -22.10 21.75
C LEU A 134 -29.93 -22.99 21.35
N PRO A 135 -30.15 -24.21 20.82
CA PRO A 135 -29.08 -25.16 20.52
C PRO A 135 -28.11 -24.70 19.41
N GLY A 136 -28.55 -23.85 18.47
CA GLY A 136 -27.71 -23.32 17.38
C GLY A 136 -26.87 -22.09 17.73
N LEU A 137 -27.19 -21.39 18.83
CA LEU A 137 -26.58 -20.09 19.18
C LEU A 137 -25.06 -20.18 19.41
N ARG A 138 -24.58 -21.34 19.86
CA ARG A 138 -23.14 -21.56 20.14
C ARG A 138 -22.30 -21.72 18.89
N ALA A 139 -22.81 -22.42 17.89
CA ALA A 139 -22.12 -22.53 16.62
C ALA A 139 -21.96 -21.13 16.01
N LEU A 140 -23.05 -20.36 16.01
CA LEU A 140 -23.05 -18.97 15.57
C LEU A 140 -22.09 -18.09 16.39
N ALA A 141 -22.16 -18.12 17.72
CA ALA A 141 -21.27 -17.34 18.59
C ALA A 141 -19.78 -17.65 18.36
N ARG A 142 -19.42 -18.91 18.08
CA ARG A 142 -18.03 -19.26 17.72
C ARG A 142 -17.61 -18.63 16.40
N TRP A 143 -18.46 -18.71 15.36
CA TRP A 143 -18.17 -18.09 14.07
C TRP A 143 -18.04 -16.57 14.22
N MET A 144 -18.98 -15.93 14.91
CA MET A 144 -18.95 -14.49 15.18
C MET A 144 -17.69 -14.09 15.97
N GLY A 145 -17.33 -14.85 17.00
CA GLY A 145 -16.12 -14.60 17.77
C GLY A 145 -14.85 -14.80 16.97
N ALA A 146 -14.78 -15.81 16.11
CA ALA A 146 -13.62 -16.08 15.27
C ALA A 146 -13.42 -15.00 14.20
N TYR A 147 -14.48 -14.65 13.45
CA TYR A 147 -14.43 -13.56 12.47
C TYR A 147 -14.22 -12.21 13.15
N GLY A 148 -14.84 -11.99 14.32
CA GLY A 148 -14.66 -10.78 15.10
C GLY A 148 -13.22 -10.60 15.57
N LEU A 149 -12.59 -11.66 16.10
CA LEU A 149 -11.19 -11.64 16.50
C LEU A 149 -10.25 -11.48 15.29
N PHE A 150 -10.60 -12.10 14.16
CA PHE A 150 -9.84 -11.93 12.93
C PHE A 150 -9.85 -10.47 12.45
N LEU A 151 -11.02 -9.84 12.36
CA LEU A 151 -11.18 -8.46 11.90
C LEU A 151 -10.68 -7.44 12.93
N GLY A 152 -10.98 -7.63 14.21
CA GLY A 152 -10.68 -6.68 15.28
C GLY A 152 -9.24 -6.74 15.79
N LEU A 153 -8.56 -7.87 15.62
CA LEU A 153 -7.22 -8.08 16.14
C LEU A 153 -6.25 -8.59 15.07
N ALA A 154 -6.54 -9.72 14.42
CA ALA A 154 -5.56 -10.35 13.52
C ALA A 154 -5.23 -9.46 12.31
N LEU A 155 -6.22 -8.77 11.75
CA LEU A 155 -6.03 -7.88 10.61
C LEU A 155 -5.17 -6.65 10.95
N PRO A 156 -5.52 -5.81 11.95
CA PRO A 156 -4.64 -4.70 12.36
C PRO A 156 -3.26 -5.19 12.77
N LEU A 157 -3.18 -6.30 13.51
CA LEU A 157 -1.90 -6.86 13.95
C LEU A 157 -1.03 -7.30 12.77
N ALA A 158 -1.61 -7.90 11.73
CA ALA A 158 -0.86 -8.28 10.53
C ALA A 158 -0.22 -7.06 9.85
N PHE A 159 -0.96 -5.95 9.76
CA PHE A 159 -0.44 -4.70 9.19
C PHE A 159 0.61 -4.03 10.06
N VAL A 160 0.44 -4.02 11.38
CA VAL A 160 1.46 -3.48 12.30
C VAL A 160 2.74 -4.31 12.25
N LEU A 161 2.62 -5.63 12.26
CA LEU A 161 3.78 -6.52 12.10
C LEU A 161 4.42 -6.32 10.73
N ALA A 162 3.65 -6.14 9.68
CA ALA A 162 4.18 -5.85 8.36
C ALA A 162 4.94 -4.53 8.33
N ALA A 163 4.41 -3.46 8.92
CA ALA A 163 5.10 -2.20 9.04
C ALA A 163 6.48 -2.39 9.68
N VAL A 164 6.53 -3.01 10.86
CA VAL A 164 7.78 -3.20 11.60
C VAL A 164 8.78 -4.09 10.86
N PHE A 165 8.35 -5.27 10.43
CA PHE A 165 9.26 -6.27 9.87
C PHE A 165 9.59 -5.99 8.40
N ALA A 166 8.62 -5.61 7.58
CA ALA A 166 8.86 -5.35 6.18
C ALA A 166 9.64 -4.05 6.00
N ASP A 167 9.43 -3.02 6.83
CA ASP A 167 10.29 -1.82 6.79
C ASP A 167 11.74 -2.17 7.13
N ALA A 168 11.96 -2.92 8.22
CA ALA A 168 13.30 -3.34 8.62
C ALA A 168 14.00 -4.19 7.54
N MET A 169 13.28 -5.13 6.92
CA MET A 169 13.83 -6.03 5.89
C MET A 169 14.22 -5.29 4.61
N THR A 170 13.43 -4.31 4.19
CA THR A 170 13.64 -3.65 2.89
C THR A 170 14.26 -2.26 3.00
N ALA A 171 14.49 -1.73 4.20
CA ALA A 171 15.08 -0.39 4.43
C ALA A 171 16.35 -0.16 3.60
N ARG A 172 17.27 -1.14 3.59
CA ARG A 172 18.51 -1.04 2.81
C ARG A 172 18.29 -1.08 1.31
N SER A 173 17.26 -1.76 0.83
CA SER A 173 16.94 -1.82 -0.60
C SER A 173 16.28 -0.52 -1.03
N TYR A 174 15.33 -0.03 -0.25
CA TYR A 174 14.64 1.22 -0.48
C TYR A 174 15.63 2.40 -0.54
N ALA A 175 16.48 2.56 0.48
CA ALA A 175 17.46 3.65 0.51
C ALA A 175 18.43 3.64 -0.69
N ARG A 176 18.80 2.45 -1.20
CA ARG A 176 19.64 2.33 -2.39
C ARG A 176 18.93 2.79 -3.66
N HIS A 177 17.68 2.39 -3.85
CA HIS A 177 16.91 2.78 -5.03
C HIS A 177 16.45 4.23 -4.98
N GLU A 178 16.10 4.74 -3.79
CA GLU A 178 15.78 6.15 -3.58
C GLU A 178 16.98 7.05 -3.83
N ALA A 179 18.17 6.70 -3.31
CA ALA A 179 19.39 7.46 -3.59
C ALA A 179 19.74 7.48 -5.08
N ALA A 180 19.60 6.33 -5.77
CA ALA A 180 19.81 6.25 -7.21
C ALA A 180 18.80 7.14 -7.96
N VAL A 181 17.51 7.08 -7.64
CA VAL A 181 16.49 7.93 -8.27
C VAL A 181 16.77 9.41 -7.99
N ALA A 182 17.13 9.77 -6.76
CA ALA A 182 17.43 11.14 -6.36
C ALA A 182 18.66 11.71 -7.08
N GLU A 183 19.73 10.92 -7.24
CA GLU A 183 20.92 11.32 -8.00
C GLU A 183 20.57 11.58 -9.47
N LEU A 184 19.80 10.68 -10.09
CA LEU A 184 19.42 10.76 -11.49
C LEU A 184 18.40 11.88 -11.77
N THR A 185 17.63 12.31 -10.75
CA THR A 185 16.61 13.37 -10.87
C THR A 185 17.05 14.71 -10.28
N ALA A 186 18.23 14.81 -9.64
CA ALA A 186 18.73 16.03 -9.00
C ALA A 186 18.82 17.25 -9.95
N GLY A 187 18.92 17.02 -11.26
CA GLY A 187 18.95 18.05 -12.30
C GLY A 187 17.58 18.46 -12.87
N ILE A 188 16.48 17.84 -12.43
CA ILE A 188 15.13 18.05 -12.96
C ILE A 188 14.22 18.53 -11.82
N THR A 189 13.93 19.82 -11.79
CA THR A 189 12.96 20.37 -10.83
C THR A 189 11.55 20.38 -11.43
N PRO A 190 10.48 20.31 -10.62
CA PRO A 190 9.11 20.47 -11.11
C PRO A 190 8.89 21.78 -11.89
N ALA A 191 9.71 22.81 -11.61
CA ALA A 191 9.69 24.09 -12.31
C ALA A 191 10.24 23.99 -13.75
N ASP A 192 11.13 23.04 -14.04
CA ASP A 192 11.63 22.82 -15.41
C ASP A 192 10.55 22.18 -16.32
N VAL A 193 9.50 21.60 -15.74
CA VAL A 193 8.36 21.00 -16.48
C VAL A 193 7.24 22.02 -16.75
N THR A 194 7.14 23.08 -15.94
CA THR A 194 6.09 24.11 -16.06
C THR A 194 6.56 25.40 -16.73
N ALA A 195 7.86 25.54 -17.01
CA ALA A 195 8.40 26.72 -17.68
C ALA A 195 7.91 26.77 -19.13
N GLU A 196 7.13 27.80 -19.48
CA GLU A 196 6.92 28.21 -20.87
C GLU A 196 8.30 28.47 -21.49
N THR A 197 8.76 27.55 -22.34
CA THR A 197 10.06 27.63 -23.02
C THR A 197 10.05 28.75 -24.05
N GLY A 198 10.35 29.97 -23.61
CA GLY A 198 10.35 31.17 -24.46
C GLY A 198 11.70 31.51 -25.09
N THR A 199 12.83 30.98 -24.59
CA THR A 199 14.17 31.35 -25.09
C THR A 199 14.94 30.18 -25.72
N TRP A 200 15.74 30.48 -26.75
CA TRP A 200 16.58 29.50 -27.44
C TRP A 200 17.63 28.83 -26.52
N GLN A 201 18.09 29.54 -25.47
CA GLN A 201 19.00 28.98 -24.47
C GLN A 201 18.31 27.94 -23.56
N ASP A 202 17.01 28.13 -23.29
CA ASP A 202 16.22 27.14 -22.55
C ASP A 202 16.02 25.87 -23.38
N ILE A 203 15.84 25.98 -24.70
CA ILE A 203 15.68 24.82 -25.60
C ILE A 203 16.95 23.96 -25.62
N ASP A 204 18.14 24.55 -25.72
CA ASP A 204 19.41 23.80 -25.73
C ASP A 204 19.73 23.18 -24.36
N ARG A 205 19.39 23.87 -23.27
CA ARG A 205 19.48 23.33 -21.91
C ARG A 205 18.51 22.15 -21.74
N TYR A 206 17.28 22.28 -22.22
CA TYR A 206 16.24 21.25 -22.18
C TYR A 206 16.66 20.01 -22.97
N ARG A 207 17.19 20.17 -24.19
CA ARG A 207 17.72 19.07 -25.01
C ARG A 207 18.86 18.32 -24.33
N ARG A 208 19.79 19.03 -23.67
CA ARG A 208 20.87 18.40 -22.91
C ARG A 208 20.34 17.58 -21.73
N LEU A 209 19.42 18.16 -20.95
CA LEU A 209 18.76 17.45 -19.84
C LEU A 209 18.00 16.22 -20.33
N ALA A 210 17.26 16.33 -21.43
CA ALA A 210 16.55 15.21 -22.05
C ALA A 210 17.50 14.12 -22.52
N GLY A 211 18.62 14.47 -23.16
CA GLY A 211 19.64 13.50 -23.58
C GLY A 211 20.29 12.78 -22.41
N THR A 212 20.59 13.48 -21.31
CA THR A 212 21.11 12.86 -20.08
C THR A 212 20.09 11.93 -19.45
N LEU A 213 18.84 12.38 -19.29
CA LEU A 213 17.75 11.56 -18.74
C LEU A 213 17.50 10.32 -19.58
N TYR A 214 17.56 10.45 -20.92
CA TYR A 214 17.42 9.34 -21.85
C TYR A 214 18.52 8.31 -21.66
N SER A 215 19.78 8.75 -21.59
CA SER A 215 20.92 7.84 -21.36
C SER A 215 20.87 7.12 -20.01
N GLN A 216 20.08 7.64 -19.07
CA GLN A 216 19.92 7.13 -17.71
C GLN A 216 18.53 6.51 -17.45
N ALA A 217 17.65 6.48 -18.46
CA ALA A 217 16.26 6.05 -18.31
C ALA A 217 16.16 4.62 -17.77
N ASP A 218 16.99 3.71 -18.26
CA ASP A 218 17.03 2.31 -17.79
C ASP A 218 17.38 2.22 -16.28
N ALA A 219 18.35 3.01 -15.82
CA ALA A 219 18.74 3.03 -14.41
C ALA A 219 17.65 3.65 -13.54
N LEU A 220 16.97 4.69 -14.04
CA LEU A 220 15.84 5.33 -13.38
C LEU A 220 14.65 4.38 -13.24
N ILE A 221 14.28 3.68 -14.33
CA ILE A 221 13.23 2.67 -14.36
C ILE A 221 13.57 1.53 -13.40
N ALA A 222 14.80 1.03 -13.41
CA ALA A 222 15.24 -0.01 -12.47
C ALA A 222 15.14 0.45 -11.01
N GLY A 223 15.45 1.72 -10.72
CA GLY A 223 15.27 2.34 -9.41
C GLY A 223 13.80 2.36 -8.98
N TYR A 224 12.91 2.87 -9.83
CA TYR A 224 11.47 2.89 -9.55
C TYR A 224 10.86 1.49 -9.44
N LEU A 225 11.30 0.54 -10.26
CA LEU A 225 10.87 -0.86 -10.17
C LEU A 225 11.31 -1.49 -8.84
N GLY A 226 12.52 -1.17 -8.37
CA GLY A 226 13.02 -1.58 -7.06
C GLY A 226 12.18 -1.00 -5.92
N ILE A 227 11.84 0.29 -5.98
CA ILE A 227 10.94 0.95 -5.02
C ILE A 227 9.55 0.30 -5.05
N LEU A 228 8.98 0.08 -6.24
CA LEU A 228 7.70 -0.58 -6.42
C LEU A 228 7.70 -1.99 -5.83
N ALA A 229 8.74 -2.79 -6.09
CA ALA A 229 8.88 -4.13 -5.54
C ALA A 229 8.91 -4.12 -4.00
N VAL A 230 9.61 -3.14 -3.41
CA VAL A 230 9.61 -2.94 -1.96
C VAL A 230 8.21 -2.62 -1.44
N PHE A 231 7.47 -1.72 -2.07
CA PHE A 231 6.13 -1.39 -1.62
C PHE A 231 5.13 -2.54 -1.80
N VAL A 232 5.18 -3.25 -2.93
CA VAL A 232 4.37 -4.45 -3.15
C VAL A 232 4.64 -5.48 -2.07
N PHE A 233 5.91 -5.67 -1.70
CA PHE A 233 6.27 -6.58 -0.61
C PHE A 233 5.69 -6.12 0.74
N ARG A 234 5.87 -4.84 1.09
CA ARG A 234 5.42 -4.26 2.36
C ARG A 234 3.91 -4.24 2.54
N ILE A 235 3.15 -3.90 1.50
CA ILE A 235 1.68 -3.70 1.59
C ILE A 235 0.89 -4.97 1.27
N PHE A 236 1.35 -5.77 0.32
CA PHE A 236 0.58 -6.91 -0.16
C PHE A 236 1.18 -8.22 0.30
N VAL A 237 2.42 -8.50 -0.09
CA VAL A 237 2.98 -9.85 0.08
C VAL A 237 3.06 -10.21 1.55
N PHE A 238 3.68 -9.35 2.37
CA PHE A 238 3.93 -9.67 3.75
C PHE A 238 2.65 -9.66 4.62
N PRO A 239 1.76 -8.65 4.55
CA PRO A 239 0.47 -8.70 5.23
C PRO A 239 -0.38 -9.91 4.84
N VAL A 240 -0.45 -10.27 3.55
CA VAL A 240 -1.23 -11.43 3.09
C VAL A 240 -0.66 -12.73 3.65
N VAL A 241 0.67 -12.87 3.69
CA VAL A 241 1.32 -14.04 4.30
C VAL A 241 0.98 -14.13 5.80
N LEU A 242 1.04 -13.02 6.53
CA LEU A 242 0.68 -12.98 7.95
C LEU A 242 -0.81 -13.28 8.18
N LEU A 243 -1.69 -12.74 7.34
CA LEU A 243 -3.13 -13.04 7.39
C LEU A 243 -3.40 -14.51 7.10
N GLY A 244 -2.72 -15.10 6.12
CA GLY A 244 -2.80 -16.53 5.83
C GLY A 244 -2.36 -17.40 7.01
N LEU A 245 -1.26 -17.01 7.68
CA LEU A 245 -0.78 -17.67 8.90
C LEU A 245 -1.82 -17.57 10.03
N PHE A 246 -2.34 -16.37 10.32
CA PHE A 246 -3.36 -16.16 11.35
C PHE A 246 -4.66 -16.92 11.04
N PHE A 247 -5.10 -16.93 9.78
CA PHE A 247 -6.27 -17.68 9.34
C PHE A 247 -6.07 -19.18 9.52
N GLY A 248 -4.89 -19.70 9.16
CA GLY A 248 -4.51 -21.11 9.36
C GLY A 248 -4.57 -21.51 10.83
N ILE A 249 -4.00 -20.68 11.72
CA ILE A 249 -4.02 -20.89 13.17
C ILE A 249 -5.46 -20.85 13.70
N ALA A 250 -6.24 -19.84 13.34
CA ALA A 250 -7.63 -19.69 13.78
C ALA A 250 -8.49 -20.89 13.35
N ARG A 251 -8.32 -21.36 12.11
CA ARG A 251 -9.02 -22.55 11.59
C ARG A 251 -8.59 -23.83 12.30
N HIS A 252 -7.30 -23.99 12.61
CA HIS A 252 -6.80 -25.14 13.34
C HIS A 252 -7.39 -25.21 14.76
N VAL A 253 -7.38 -24.08 15.49
CA VAL A 253 -7.99 -23.98 16.83
C VAL A 253 -9.50 -24.24 16.80
N ALA A 254 -10.21 -23.72 15.79
CA ALA A 254 -11.64 -23.94 15.65
C ALA A 254 -12.01 -25.42 15.38
N ARG A 255 -11.11 -26.18 14.73
CA ARG A 255 -11.27 -27.61 14.43
C ARG A 255 -10.83 -28.52 15.57
N ALA A 256 -9.75 -28.19 16.26
CA ALA A 256 -9.21 -28.96 17.38
C ALA A 256 -10.16 -28.99 18.60
N GLY A 257 -11.16 -28.12 18.64
CA GLY A 257 -12.25 -28.13 19.64
C GLY A 257 -13.55 -28.80 19.18
N ALA A 258 -13.57 -29.54 18.07
CA ALA A 258 -14.72 -30.37 17.68
C ALA A 258 -14.62 -31.73 18.38
N PRO A 259 -15.70 -32.21 19.05
CA PRO A 259 -15.74 -33.56 19.62
C PRO A 259 -15.66 -34.64 18.55
#